data_AF-A0A5I6CAV8-F1
#
_entry.id   AF-A0A5I6CAV8-F1
#
_cell.length_a   1.000
_cell.length_b   1.000
_cell.length_c   1.000
_cell.angle_alpha   90.00
_cell.angle_beta   90.00
_cell.angle_gamma   90.00
#
_symmetry.space_group_name_H-M   'P 1'
#
loop_
_entity.id
_entity.type
_entity.pdbx_description
1 polymer ?
#
loop_
_entity_poly.entity_id
_entity_poly.type
_entity_poly.pdbx_seq_one_letter_code
_entity_poly.pdbx_strand_id
1 'polypeptide(L)'
;MKYDLIIIGSGSVGAAAGYYATRAGLKVLMTDAHMPPHQQGSHHGDTRLIRHAYGEGEKYVPLVLRAQALWDELSTHNEEPIFVRSGVVNLGPADSAFLANVARSAQQWQLNVERLDATALMTRWPEIRVPENYIGLFEADSGFLRSELAITTWLRLAREAGCAQLFNSPVSHIHHDDNGVTIETSEGSYHASKALISAGTWVKALVPELPVQPVRKVFAWFKADGRYSTKNRFPAFTGEMPNGDQYYGFPAENDELKIGKHNGGQLIQAPEERKPFAAVASDGAEAFPFLRNVLPGIGGCLHGAACTYDNSPDEDFIIDMLPGHENTLVITGLSGHGFKFAPVLGEIAADFALGKTPSFDLTPFRLSRFSQ
;
A
#
# COMPACT_ATOMS: atom_id res chain seq x y z
N MET A 1 27.94 12.72 -12.60
CA MET A 1 26.78 13.26 -13.36
C MET A 1 25.80 13.84 -12.37
N LYS A 2 25.27 15.05 -12.60
CA LYS A 2 24.28 15.68 -11.71
C LYS A 2 22.86 15.30 -12.15
N TYR A 3 22.05 14.85 -11.21
CA TYR A 3 20.61 14.59 -11.34
C TYR A 3 19.81 15.71 -10.65
N ASP A 4 18.55 15.87 -11.02
CA ASP A 4 17.65 16.79 -10.30
C ASP A 4 17.07 16.09 -9.08
N LEU A 5 16.73 14.80 -9.21
CA LEU A 5 16.18 13.95 -8.16
C LEU A 5 16.85 12.56 -8.15
N ILE A 6 17.27 12.11 -6.97
CA ILE A 6 17.60 10.70 -6.70
C ILE A 6 16.48 10.06 -5.86
N ILE A 7 16.03 8.87 -6.27
CA ILE A 7 14.99 8.10 -5.56
C ILE A 7 15.63 6.87 -4.93
N ILE A 8 15.63 6.81 -3.61
CA ILE A 8 16.19 5.73 -2.81
C ILE A 8 15.08 4.75 -2.44
N GLY A 9 15.03 3.64 -3.16
CA GLY A 9 13.98 2.62 -3.05
C GLY A 9 12.92 2.83 -4.14
N SER A 10 13.04 2.05 -5.22
CA SER A 10 12.20 2.14 -6.43
C SER A 10 11.10 1.06 -6.46
N GLY A 11 10.58 0.72 -5.27
CA GLY A 11 9.39 -0.11 -5.09
C GLY A 11 8.10 0.66 -5.43
N SER A 12 7.03 0.50 -4.65
CA SER A 12 5.71 1.10 -4.97
C SER A 12 5.75 2.63 -5.14
N VAL A 13 6.20 3.34 -4.11
CA VAL A 13 6.22 4.81 -4.08
C VAL A 13 7.30 5.34 -5.01
N GLY A 14 8.50 4.76 -4.96
CA GLY A 14 9.62 5.20 -5.80
C GLY A 14 9.41 4.96 -7.29
N ALA A 15 8.76 3.87 -7.70
CA ALA A 15 8.41 3.64 -9.10
C ALA A 15 7.45 4.71 -9.62
N ALA A 16 6.40 5.02 -8.86
CA ALA A 16 5.47 6.10 -9.19
C ALA A 16 6.19 7.47 -9.23
N ALA A 17 7.00 7.78 -8.21
CA ALA A 17 7.76 9.03 -8.15
C ALA A 17 8.70 9.19 -9.35
N GLY A 18 9.42 8.12 -9.72
CA GLY A 18 10.32 8.12 -10.87
C GLY A 18 9.58 8.40 -12.17
N TYR A 19 8.44 7.71 -12.40
CA TYR A 19 7.60 7.97 -13.55
C TYR A 19 7.10 9.42 -13.61
N TYR A 20 6.48 9.93 -12.54
CA TYR A 20 5.91 11.29 -12.56
C TYR A 20 6.98 12.38 -12.64
N ALA A 21 8.11 12.21 -11.95
CA ALA A 21 9.22 13.17 -11.99
C ALA A 21 9.88 13.21 -13.38
N THR A 22 10.15 12.06 -13.99
CA THR A 22 10.69 12.01 -15.37
C THR A 22 9.70 12.54 -16.38
N ARG A 23 8.40 12.23 -16.25
CA ARG A 23 7.34 12.80 -17.10
C ARG A 23 7.26 14.33 -16.99
N ALA A 24 7.60 14.89 -15.84
CA ALA A 24 7.70 16.33 -15.62
C ALA A 24 8.99 16.97 -16.16
N GLY A 25 9.87 16.20 -16.81
CA GLY A 25 11.09 16.69 -17.45
C GLY A 25 12.32 16.73 -16.53
N LEU A 26 12.24 16.17 -15.31
CA LEU A 26 13.39 16.09 -14.41
C LEU A 26 14.34 14.98 -14.84
N LYS A 27 15.64 15.22 -14.67
CA LYS A 27 16.67 14.21 -14.80
C LYS A 27 16.75 13.39 -13.51
N VAL A 28 16.16 12.19 -13.55
CA VAL A 28 15.97 11.33 -12.37
C VAL A 28 16.92 10.14 -12.40
N LEU A 29 17.41 9.75 -11.22
CA LEU A 29 18.04 8.45 -10.96
C LEU A 29 17.19 7.65 -9.97
N MET A 30 16.70 6.51 -10.43
CA MET A 30 15.98 5.52 -9.60
C MET A 30 16.96 4.45 -9.11
N THR A 31 17.07 4.26 -7.80
CA THR A 31 17.92 3.23 -7.22
C THR A 31 17.10 2.19 -6.45
N ASP A 32 17.55 0.93 -6.49
CA ASP A 32 16.94 -0.14 -5.70
C ASP A 32 17.97 -1.21 -5.30
N ALA A 33 17.77 -1.82 -4.13
CA ALA A 33 18.61 -2.89 -3.62
C ALA A 33 18.42 -4.20 -4.40
N HIS A 34 17.31 -4.36 -5.10
CA HIS A 34 16.95 -5.55 -5.88
C HIS A 34 16.49 -5.15 -7.29
N MET A 35 15.79 -6.05 -8.01
CA MET A 35 15.15 -5.78 -9.30
C MET A 35 13.64 -5.60 -9.13
N PRO A 36 13.09 -4.38 -9.05
CA PRO A 36 11.65 -4.18 -8.99
C PRO A 36 10.92 -4.67 -10.27
N PRO A 37 9.75 -5.32 -10.13
CA PRO A 37 9.17 -5.85 -8.89
C PRO A 37 9.88 -7.12 -8.40
N HIS A 38 10.16 -7.19 -7.09
CA HIS A 38 10.79 -8.32 -6.40
C HIS A 38 10.02 -8.74 -5.11
N GLN A 39 10.53 -9.73 -4.36
CA GLN A 39 9.84 -10.35 -3.21
C GLN A 39 10.33 -9.85 -1.83
N GLN A 40 11.44 -9.12 -1.77
CA GLN A 40 12.10 -8.66 -0.54
C GLN A 40 11.43 -7.42 0.08
N GLY A 41 10.65 -6.68 -0.70
CA GLY A 41 9.88 -5.52 -0.24
C GLY A 41 8.47 -5.89 0.26
N SER A 42 7.56 -4.93 0.13
CA SER A 42 6.16 -5.01 0.63
C SER A 42 5.10 -4.91 -0.46
N HIS A 43 5.47 -5.02 -1.74
CA HIS A 43 4.57 -4.82 -2.88
C HIS A 43 4.19 -6.11 -3.63
N HIS A 44 4.83 -7.24 -3.29
CA HIS A 44 4.61 -8.53 -3.94
C HIS A 44 3.29 -9.19 -3.56
N GLY A 45 2.96 -10.27 -4.26
CA GLY A 45 1.78 -11.09 -3.98
C GLY A 45 0.54 -10.56 -4.68
N ASP A 46 0.69 -10.20 -5.96
CA ASP A 46 -0.37 -9.94 -6.93
C ASP A 46 -1.24 -8.70 -6.67
N THR A 47 -2.08 -8.72 -5.64
CA THR A 47 -3.16 -7.72 -5.45
C THR A 47 -3.03 -6.87 -4.19
N ARG A 48 -3.52 -5.62 -4.27
CA ARG A 48 -3.66 -4.67 -3.15
C ARG A 48 -5.01 -3.97 -3.17
N LEU A 49 -5.62 -3.78 -2.01
CA LEU A 49 -6.97 -3.21 -1.90
C LEU A 49 -6.93 -1.68 -2.09
N ILE A 50 -7.92 -1.11 -2.77
CA ILE A 50 -8.17 0.34 -2.81
C ILE A 50 -9.61 0.64 -2.35
N ARG A 51 -9.73 1.56 -1.39
CA ARG A 51 -10.98 2.04 -0.78
C ARG A 51 -10.97 3.56 -0.79
N HIS A 52 -12.13 4.18 -1.00
CA HIS A 52 -12.26 5.64 -1.00
C HIS A 52 -12.84 6.16 0.30
N ALA A 53 -13.90 5.51 0.81
CA ALA A 53 -14.47 5.85 2.10
C ALA A 53 -13.59 5.25 3.22
N TYR A 54 -12.78 6.09 3.85
CA TYR A 54 -11.59 5.62 4.56
C TYR A 54 -11.83 5.47 6.07
N GLY A 55 -11.86 4.22 6.56
CA GLY A 55 -12.10 3.91 7.98
C GLY A 55 -10.96 4.32 8.91
N GLU A 56 -9.74 4.39 8.39
CA GLU A 56 -8.55 4.84 9.12
C GLU A 56 -8.53 6.37 9.35
N GLY A 57 -9.35 7.13 8.61
CA GLY A 57 -9.58 8.55 8.88
C GLY A 57 -9.82 9.41 7.62
N GLU A 58 -10.62 10.45 7.77
CA GLU A 58 -11.08 11.33 6.68
C GLU A 58 -9.94 12.07 5.97
N LYS A 59 -8.83 12.34 6.67
CA LYS A 59 -7.63 13.00 6.15
C LYS A 59 -7.04 12.33 4.91
N TYR A 60 -7.30 11.03 4.71
CA TYR A 60 -6.81 10.26 3.58
C TYR A 60 -7.70 10.36 2.33
N VAL A 61 -8.98 10.70 2.48
CA VAL A 61 -9.96 10.70 1.39
C VAL A 61 -9.51 11.55 0.19
N PRO A 62 -9.07 12.82 0.35
CA PRO A 62 -8.62 13.61 -0.80
C PRO A 62 -7.44 12.97 -1.54
N LEU A 63 -6.50 12.37 -0.80
CA LEU A 63 -5.33 11.71 -1.37
C LEU A 63 -5.75 10.45 -2.17
N VAL A 64 -6.63 9.60 -1.62
CA VAL A 64 -7.01 8.36 -2.32
C VAL A 64 -7.92 8.62 -3.52
N LEU A 65 -8.72 9.68 -3.51
CA LEU A 65 -9.48 10.11 -4.69
C LEU A 65 -8.53 10.58 -5.81
N ARG A 66 -7.49 11.35 -5.48
CA ARG A 66 -6.44 11.67 -6.47
C ARG A 66 -5.71 10.42 -6.94
N ALA A 67 -5.40 9.51 -6.02
CA ALA A 67 -4.75 8.25 -6.34
C ALA A 67 -5.58 7.41 -7.34
N GLN A 68 -6.90 7.33 -7.16
CA GLN A 68 -7.80 6.64 -8.08
C GLN A 68 -7.71 7.21 -9.50
N ALA A 69 -7.79 8.53 -9.65
CA ALA A 69 -7.66 9.15 -10.97
C ALA A 69 -6.34 8.78 -11.65
N LEU A 70 -5.23 8.77 -10.89
CA LEU A 70 -3.92 8.38 -11.37
C LEU A 70 -3.81 6.87 -11.68
N TRP A 71 -4.54 6.02 -10.96
CA TRP A 71 -4.64 4.59 -11.27
C TRP A 71 -5.43 4.33 -12.55
N ASP A 72 -6.50 5.08 -12.77
CA ASP A 72 -7.29 5.02 -13.99
C ASP A 72 -6.43 5.46 -15.19
N GLU A 73 -5.68 6.56 -15.06
CA GLU A 73 -4.69 7.01 -16.05
C GLU A 73 -3.66 5.90 -16.35
N LEU A 74 -3.03 5.33 -15.31
CA LEU A 74 -2.02 4.28 -15.49
C LEU A 74 -2.58 3.02 -16.16
N SER A 75 -3.84 2.66 -15.85
CA SER A 75 -4.50 1.48 -16.41
C SER A 75 -4.68 1.59 -17.93
N THR A 76 -4.72 2.80 -18.51
CA THR A 76 -4.81 2.99 -19.96
C THR A 76 -3.56 2.58 -20.74
N HIS A 77 -2.44 2.35 -20.04
CA HIS A 77 -1.16 1.95 -20.67
C HIS A 77 -1.01 0.43 -20.86
N ASN A 78 -1.99 -0.38 -20.44
CA ASN A 78 -1.95 -1.84 -20.56
C ASN A 78 -3.31 -2.38 -21.04
N GLU A 79 -3.28 -3.53 -21.72
CA GLU A 79 -4.50 -4.27 -22.05
C GLU A 79 -5.11 -4.93 -20.80
N GLU A 80 -4.25 -5.48 -19.92
CA GLU A 80 -4.68 -5.96 -18.62
C GLU A 80 -4.90 -4.78 -17.66
N PRO A 81 -6.07 -4.68 -17.01
CA PRO A 81 -6.37 -3.58 -16.12
C PRO A 81 -5.50 -3.64 -14.85
N ILE A 82 -4.78 -2.55 -14.57
CA ILE A 82 -4.07 -2.40 -13.28
C ILE A 82 -5.08 -2.25 -12.14
N PHE A 83 -6.12 -1.44 -12.34
CA PHE A 83 -7.24 -1.32 -11.42
C PHE A 83 -8.42 -2.17 -11.86
N VAL A 84 -8.88 -3.07 -10.98
CA VAL A 84 -10.09 -3.87 -11.17
C VAL A 84 -11.16 -3.38 -10.22
N ARG A 85 -12.22 -2.78 -10.77
CA ARG A 85 -13.39 -2.29 -10.02
C ARG A 85 -14.30 -3.45 -9.60
N SER A 86 -13.87 -4.20 -8.59
CA SER A 86 -14.67 -5.29 -7.98
C SER A 86 -15.75 -4.79 -7.03
N GLY A 87 -15.70 -3.52 -6.63
CA GLY A 87 -16.31 -3.04 -5.40
C GLY A 87 -15.56 -3.54 -4.17
N VAL A 88 -15.76 -2.84 -3.04
CA VAL A 88 -15.29 -3.27 -1.72
C VAL A 88 -16.45 -3.25 -0.74
N VAL A 89 -16.66 -4.34 -0.01
CA VAL A 89 -17.60 -4.38 1.13
C VAL A 89 -16.83 -4.31 2.44
N ASN A 90 -17.15 -3.32 3.28
CA ASN A 90 -16.62 -3.20 4.63
C ASN A 90 -17.62 -3.84 5.60
N LEU A 91 -17.20 -4.86 6.35
CA LEU A 91 -18.05 -5.68 7.23
C LEU A 91 -17.66 -5.48 8.70
N GLY A 92 -18.62 -5.45 9.61
CA GLY A 92 -18.33 -5.39 11.04
C GLY A 92 -19.56 -5.17 11.92
N PRO A 93 -19.38 -5.20 13.26
CA PRO A 93 -20.40 -4.80 14.21
C PRO A 93 -20.90 -3.38 13.95
N ALA A 94 -22.19 -3.12 14.20
CA ALA A 94 -22.80 -1.82 13.94
C ALA A 94 -22.16 -0.63 14.69
N ASP A 95 -21.47 -0.90 15.80
CA ASP A 95 -20.77 0.06 16.66
C ASP A 95 -19.26 0.18 16.37
N SER A 96 -18.76 -0.43 15.29
CA SER A 96 -17.36 -0.33 14.88
C SER A 96 -16.96 1.13 14.56
N ALA A 97 -15.89 1.60 15.20
CA ALA A 97 -15.31 2.91 14.93
C ALA A 97 -14.79 3.03 13.50
N PHE A 98 -14.25 1.95 12.94
CA PHE A 98 -13.80 1.90 11.55
C PHE A 98 -14.96 2.15 10.59
N LEU A 99 -16.08 1.45 10.76
CA LEU A 99 -17.27 1.64 9.91
C LEU A 99 -17.93 3.01 10.11
N ALA A 100 -17.88 3.57 11.32
CA ALA A 100 -18.34 4.93 11.57
C ALA A 100 -17.54 5.97 10.75
N ASN A 101 -16.22 5.81 10.64
CA ASN A 101 -15.38 6.66 9.79
C ASN A 101 -15.62 6.45 8.29
N VAL A 102 -15.86 5.21 7.84
CA VAL A 102 -16.27 4.92 6.45
C VAL A 102 -17.56 5.67 6.11
N ALA A 103 -18.58 5.58 6.97
CA ALA A 103 -19.85 6.25 6.76
C ALA A 103 -19.71 7.79 6.74
N ARG A 104 -18.91 8.35 7.66
CA ARG A 104 -18.66 9.80 7.74
C ARG A 104 -17.90 10.31 6.51
N SER A 105 -16.85 9.60 6.10
CA SER A 105 -16.09 9.88 4.88
C SER A 105 -16.99 9.86 3.64
N ALA A 106 -17.85 8.84 3.53
CA ALA A 106 -18.78 8.72 2.42
C ALA A 106 -19.76 9.90 2.33
N GLN A 107 -20.31 10.32 3.47
CA GLN A 107 -21.21 11.46 3.54
C GLN A 107 -20.50 12.77 3.20
N GLN A 108 -19.33 13.03 3.79
CA GLN A 108 -18.59 14.28 3.60
C GLN A 108 -18.16 14.48 2.14
N TRP A 109 -17.74 13.41 1.47
CA TRP A 109 -17.19 13.44 0.11
C TRP A 109 -18.17 12.98 -0.97
N GLN A 110 -19.45 12.77 -0.62
CA GLN A 110 -20.51 12.30 -1.53
C GLN A 110 -20.12 11.02 -2.29
N LEU A 111 -19.47 10.08 -1.59
CA LEU A 111 -19.00 8.83 -2.18
C LEU A 111 -20.17 7.84 -2.35
N ASN A 112 -20.10 7.04 -3.41
CA ASN A 112 -21.09 6.03 -3.76
C ASN A 112 -21.00 4.80 -2.85
N VAL A 113 -21.52 4.95 -1.63
CA VAL A 113 -21.50 3.91 -0.58
C VAL A 113 -22.90 3.52 -0.18
N GLU A 114 -23.20 2.24 -0.32
CA GLU A 114 -24.47 1.64 0.07
C GLU A 114 -24.36 1.02 1.46
N ARG A 115 -25.24 1.42 2.37
CA ARG A 115 -25.37 0.78 3.69
C ARG A 115 -26.33 -0.41 3.59
N LEU A 116 -25.84 -1.57 3.99
CA LEU A 116 -26.56 -2.84 3.99
C LEU A 116 -26.68 -3.35 5.43
N ASP A 117 -27.84 -3.88 5.79
CA ASP A 117 -27.98 -4.69 7.00
C ASP A 117 -27.50 -6.13 6.77
N ALA A 118 -27.45 -6.93 7.84
CA ALA A 118 -27.03 -8.33 7.79
C ALA A 118 -27.86 -9.17 6.78
N THR A 119 -29.17 -8.97 6.72
CA THR A 119 -30.06 -9.71 5.82
C THR A 119 -29.81 -9.34 4.36
N ALA A 120 -29.66 -8.05 4.05
CA ALA A 120 -29.37 -7.56 2.72
C ALA A 120 -27.99 -8.03 2.22
N LEU A 121 -26.97 -8.04 3.10
CA LEU A 121 -25.65 -8.60 2.81
C LEU A 121 -25.73 -10.07 2.38
N MET A 122 -26.35 -10.92 3.21
CA MET A 122 -26.45 -12.36 2.95
C MET A 122 -27.39 -12.68 1.78
N THR A 123 -28.33 -11.79 1.45
CA THR A 123 -29.18 -11.92 0.26
C THR A 123 -28.40 -11.58 -1.02
N ARG A 124 -27.58 -10.51 -0.98
CA ARG A 124 -26.80 -10.06 -2.14
C ARG A 124 -25.60 -10.96 -2.44
N TRP A 125 -24.93 -11.44 -1.39
CA TRP A 125 -23.81 -12.37 -1.46
C TRP A 125 -24.10 -13.58 -0.58
N PRO A 126 -24.78 -14.61 -1.12
CA PRO A 126 -25.17 -15.82 -0.39
C PRO A 126 -24.02 -16.63 0.22
N GLU A 127 -22.78 -16.31 -0.11
CA GLU A 127 -21.56 -16.92 0.38
C GLU A 127 -21.04 -16.24 1.66
N ILE A 128 -21.44 -14.99 1.90
CA ILE A 128 -21.12 -14.24 3.11
C ILE A 128 -22.11 -14.64 4.21
N ARG A 129 -21.60 -14.88 5.42
CA ARG A 129 -22.38 -15.07 6.65
C ARG A 129 -21.96 -14.04 7.67
N VAL A 130 -22.92 -13.34 8.26
CA VAL A 130 -22.65 -12.37 9.32
C VAL A 130 -23.70 -12.48 10.40
N PRO A 131 -23.37 -12.19 11.67
CA PRO A 131 -24.35 -12.05 12.75
C PRO A 131 -25.40 -10.98 12.45
N GLU A 132 -26.58 -11.06 13.07
CA GLU A 132 -27.67 -10.09 12.85
C GLU A 132 -27.29 -8.65 13.22
N ASN A 133 -26.38 -8.46 14.17
CA ASN A 133 -25.91 -7.14 14.61
C ASN A 133 -24.81 -6.54 13.72
N TYR A 134 -24.46 -7.19 12.62
CA TYR A 134 -23.49 -6.66 11.66
C TYR A 134 -24.16 -5.74 10.64
N ILE A 135 -23.35 -4.82 10.12
CA ILE A 135 -23.69 -4.00 8.97
C ILE A 135 -22.61 -4.14 7.90
N GLY A 136 -22.97 -3.76 6.68
CA GLY A 136 -22.07 -3.63 5.54
C GLY A 136 -22.09 -2.23 4.97
N LEU A 137 -20.92 -1.73 4.58
CA LEU A 137 -20.78 -0.51 3.78
C LEU A 137 -20.10 -0.89 2.47
N PHE A 138 -20.89 -0.94 1.38
CA PHE A 138 -20.43 -1.35 0.06
C PHE A 138 -20.08 -0.15 -0.80
N GLU A 139 -18.82 -0.06 -1.20
CA GLU A 139 -18.27 0.96 -2.10
C GLU A 139 -18.19 0.38 -3.52
N ALA A 140 -19.09 0.78 -4.42
CA ALA A 140 -19.15 0.22 -5.77
C ALA A 140 -17.99 0.67 -6.67
N ASP A 141 -17.47 1.87 -6.44
CA ASP A 141 -16.38 2.45 -7.24
C ASP A 141 -14.98 2.03 -6.78
N SER A 142 -14.89 1.36 -5.63
CA SER A 142 -13.66 0.78 -5.06
C SER A 142 -13.29 -0.57 -5.71
N GLY A 143 -12.14 -1.14 -5.32
CA GLY A 143 -11.72 -2.44 -5.84
C GLY A 143 -10.33 -2.87 -5.40
N PHE A 144 -9.58 -3.46 -6.33
CA PHE A 144 -8.20 -3.88 -6.09
C PHE A 144 -7.27 -3.53 -7.24
N LEU A 145 -5.98 -3.56 -6.95
CA LEU A 145 -4.88 -3.13 -7.81
C LEU A 145 -3.92 -4.30 -8.04
N ARG A 146 -3.47 -4.50 -9.28
CA ARG A 146 -2.38 -5.40 -9.66
C ARG A 146 -1.04 -4.75 -9.33
N SER A 147 -0.50 -5.05 -8.14
CA SER A 147 0.60 -4.28 -7.56
C SER A 147 1.93 -4.46 -8.29
N GLU A 148 2.24 -5.67 -8.72
CA GLU A 148 3.48 -5.97 -9.46
C GLU A 148 3.41 -5.44 -10.90
N LEU A 149 2.22 -5.48 -11.53
CA LEU A 149 1.98 -4.90 -12.85
C LEU A 149 2.10 -3.37 -12.84
N ALA A 150 1.56 -2.71 -11.81
CA ALA A 150 1.69 -1.27 -11.61
C ALA A 150 3.17 -0.84 -11.55
N ILE A 151 3.97 -1.49 -10.71
CA ILE A 151 5.40 -1.22 -10.58
C ILE A 151 6.12 -1.45 -11.92
N THR A 152 5.87 -2.58 -12.56
CA THR A 152 6.45 -2.91 -13.87
C THR A 152 6.14 -1.83 -14.92
N THR A 153 4.89 -1.35 -14.94
CA THR A 153 4.44 -0.32 -15.88
C THR A 153 5.14 1.02 -15.62
N TRP A 154 5.19 1.49 -14.38
CA TRP A 154 5.88 2.74 -14.06
C TRP A 154 7.36 2.70 -14.40
N LEU A 155 8.06 1.61 -14.08
CA LEU A 155 9.49 1.46 -14.37
C LEU A 155 9.75 1.47 -15.88
N ARG A 156 8.92 0.78 -16.65
CA ARG A 156 9.00 0.77 -18.11
C ARG A 156 8.79 2.17 -18.68
N LEU A 157 7.72 2.85 -18.28
CA LEU A 157 7.39 4.20 -18.76
C LEU A 157 8.45 5.24 -18.37
N ALA A 158 8.98 5.18 -17.14
CA ALA A 158 10.06 6.06 -16.69
C ALA A 158 11.34 5.84 -17.52
N ARG A 159 11.71 4.58 -17.78
CA ARG A 159 12.86 4.24 -18.62
C ARG A 159 12.69 4.72 -20.06
N GLU A 160 11.52 4.50 -20.66
CA GLU A 160 11.19 4.98 -22.00
C GLU A 160 11.26 6.51 -22.11
N ALA A 161 10.94 7.22 -21.02
CA ALA A 161 11.07 8.67 -20.91
C ALA A 161 12.50 9.15 -20.57
N GLY A 162 13.49 8.26 -20.48
CA GLY A 162 14.90 8.61 -20.28
C GLY A 162 15.38 8.62 -18.82
N CYS A 163 14.62 8.07 -17.89
CA CYS A 163 15.05 7.92 -16.49
C CYS A 163 16.25 6.97 -16.38
N ALA A 164 17.27 7.36 -15.60
CA ALA A 164 18.34 6.45 -15.24
C ALA A 164 17.85 5.48 -14.16
N GLN A 165 18.23 4.20 -14.27
CA GLN A 165 17.82 3.14 -13.35
C GLN A 165 19.04 2.32 -12.93
N LEU A 166 19.30 2.27 -11.63
CA LEU A 166 20.39 1.52 -11.00
C LEU A 166 19.79 0.54 -9.99
N PHE A 167 19.52 -0.68 -10.45
CA PHE A 167 18.93 -1.76 -9.66
C PHE A 167 19.98 -2.79 -9.26
N ASN A 168 19.65 -3.64 -8.27
CA ASN A 168 20.63 -4.52 -7.59
C ASN A 168 21.85 -3.77 -7.03
N SER A 169 21.67 -2.50 -6.65
CA SER A 169 22.73 -1.67 -6.09
C SER A 169 22.21 -0.98 -4.83
N PRO A 170 22.31 -1.66 -3.67
CA PRO A 170 21.86 -1.09 -2.41
C PRO A 170 22.60 0.22 -2.13
N VAL A 171 21.85 1.25 -1.76
CA VAL A 171 22.42 2.47 -1.19
C VAL A 171 22.95 2.14 0.20
N SER A 172 24.20 2.48 0.49
CA SER A 172 24.84 2.27 1.79
C SER A 172 24.84 3.51 2.67
N HIS A 173 25.02 4.69 2.06
CA HIS A 173 25.09 5.96 2.77
C HIS A 173 24.40 7.09 2.00
N ILE A 174 23.92 8.07 2.77
CA ILE A 174 23.33 9.32 2.27
C ILE A 174 24.13 10.46 2.93
N HIS A 175 24.69 11.34 2.11
CA HIS A 175 25.44 12.52 2.54
C HIS A 175 24.72 13.77 2.07
N HIS A 176 24.71 14.79 2.93
CA HIS A 176 24.16 16.09 2.63
C HIS A 176 25.26 17.15 2.59
N ASP A 177 25.16 18.06 1.63
CA ASP A 177 25.97 19.26 1.54
C ASP A 177 25.11 20.45 1.11
N ASP A 178 25.69 21.65 1.04
CA ASP A 178 24.99 22.88 0.66
C ASP A 178 24.41 22.84 -0.77
N ASN A 179 24.85 21.90 -1.62
CA ASN A 179 24.50 21.81 -3.02
C ASN A 179 23.51 20.67 -3.34
N GLY A 180 23.22 19.78 -2.40
CA GLY A 180 22.31 18.66 -2.63
C GLY A 180 22.53 17.45 -1.73
N VAL A 181 22.27 16.29 -2.32
CA VAL A 181 22.31 14.97 -1.69
C VAL A 181 23.19 14.07 -2.52
N THR A 182 24.12 13.38 -1.87
CA THR A 182 24.98 12.37 -2.48
C THR A 182 24.68 11.01 -1.86
N ILE A 183 24.40 10.01 -2.69
CA ILE A 183 24.26 8.61 -2.25
C ILE A 183 25.51 7.82 -2.62
N GLU A 184 25.85 6.85 -1.77
CA GLU A 184 26.91 5.89 -2.03
C GLU A 184 26.33 4.49 -2.26
N THR A 185 26.93 3.77 -3.21
CA THR A 185 26.61 2.38 -3.55
C THR A 185 27.91 1.64 -3.84
N SER A 186 27.84 0.32 -4.02
CA SER A 186 29.00 -0.48 -4.48
C SER A 186 29.50 -0.08 -5.87
N GLU A 187 28.64 0.51 -6.70
CA GLU A 187 28.96 0.93 -8.09
C GLU A 187 29.51 2.35 -8.17
N GLY A 188 29.48 3.09 -7.06
CA GLY A 188 30.00 4.45 -6.95
C GLY A 188 29.04 5.42 -6.27
N SER A 189 29.36 6.71 -6.38
CA SER A 189 28.62 7.81 -5.76
C SER A 189 27.85 8.63 -6.78
N TYR A 190 26.62 9.00 -6.45
CA TYR A 190 25.72 9.76 -7.32
C TYR A 190 25.15 10.96 -6.58
N HIS A 191 25.07 12.11 -7.27
CA HIS A 191 24.67 13.38 -6.66
C HIS A 191 23.44 13.97 -7.34
N ALA A 192 22.52 14.52 -6.55
CA ALA A 192 21.34 15.24 -7.00
C ALA A 192 21.05 16.47 -6.15
N SER A 193 20.28 17.42 -6.71
CA SER A 193 19.83 18.58 -5.96
C SER A 193 18.79 18.25 -4.89
N LYS A 194 17.95 17.23 -5.13
CA LYS A 194 16.97 16.72 -4.16
C LYS A 194 16.98 15.19 -4.11
N ALA A 195 16.48 14.62 -3.02
CA ALA A 195 16.28 13.18 -2.88
C ALA A 195 14.90 12.81 -2.33
N LEU A 196 14.41 11.64 -2.73
CA LEU A 196 13.29 10.95 -2.10
C LEU A 196 13.82 9.69 -1.40
N ILE A 197 13.55 9.56 -0.11
CA ILE A 197 13.75 8.31 0.64
C ILE A 197 12.41 7.57 0.70
N SER A 198 12.31 6.47 -0.04
CA SER A 198 11.14 5.59 -0.11
C SER A 198 11.53 4.11 -0.03
N ALA A 199 12.53 3.80 0.81
CA ALA A 199 13.08 2.45 1.01
C ALA A 199 12.14 1.47 1.75
N GLY A 200 10.92 1.91 2.06
CA GLY A 200 9.89 1.09 2.71
C GLY A 200 10.33 0.57 4.09
N THR A 201 9.97 -0.68 4.39
CA THR A 201 10.24 -1.33 5.69
C THR A 201 11.69 -1.21 6.16
N TRP A 202 12.66 -1.18 5.25
CA TRP A 202 14.09 -1.21 5.62
C TRP A 202 14.74 0.17 5.67
N VAL A 203 13.95 1.25 5.68
CA VAL A 203 14.46 2.63 5.70
C VAL A 203 15.38 2.90 6.91
N LYS A 204 15.18 2.22 8.04
CA LYS A 204 16.02 2.39 9.24
C LYS A 204 17.46 1.91 9.09
N ALA A 205 17.77 1.14 8.04
CA ALA A 205 19.15 0.86 7.70
C ALA A 205 19.88 2.11 7.17
N LEU A 206 19.13 3.08 6.64
CA LEU A 206 19.64 4.35 6.09
C LEU A 206 19.42 5.53 7.04
N VAL A 207 18.28 5.55 7.73
CA VAL A 207 17.86 6.64 8.63
C VAL A 207 17.37 6.03 9.96
N PRO A 208 18.28 5.61 10.85
CA PRO A 208 17.96 4.83 12.05
C PRO A 208 17.00 5.50 13.04
N GLU A 209 16.95 6.83 13.05
CA GLU A 209 16.15 7.67 13.93
C GLU A 209 14.66 7.70 13.58
N LEU A 210 14.26 7.20 12.41
CA LEU A 210 12.85 7.19 12.01
C LEU A 210 12.02 6.33 12.97
N PRO A 211 10.87 6.84 13.46
CA PRO A 211 10.00 6.13 14.38
C PRO A 211 9.12 5.15 13.59
N VAL A 212 9.74 4.16 12.96
CA VAL A 212 9.04 3.08 12.26
C VAL A 212 9.50 1.72 12.75
N GLN A 213 8.60 0.76 12.73
CA GLN A 213 8.83 -0.61 13.19
C GLN A 213 8.42 -1.59 12.10
N PRO A 214 9.38 -2.35 11.55
CA PRO A 214 9.10 -3.49 10.69
C PRO A 214 8.26 -4.53 11.43
N VAL A 215 7.15 -4.94 10.81
CA VAL A 215 6.30 -6.02 11.32
C VAL A 215 6.10 -7.06 10.22
N ARG A 216 6.53 -8.30 10.46
CA ARG A 216 6.23 -9.44 9.58
C ARG A 216 4.72 -9.66 9.55
N LYS A 217 4.19 -9.69 8.34
CA LYS A 217 2.78 -9.98 8.02
C LYS A 217 2.72 -11.12 7.03
N VAL A 218 1.59 -11.83 7.03
CA VAL A 218 1.32 -12.83 6.01
C VAL A 218 -0.04 -12.58 5.36
N PHE A 219 -0.15 -13.02 4.12
CA PHE A 219 -1.41 -13.25 3.44
C PHE A 219 -1.32 -14.63 2.78
N ALA A 220 -2.47 -15.28 2.66
CA ALA A 220 -2.55 -16.64 2.15
C ALA A 220 -3.72 -16.79 1.18
N TRP A 221 -3.57 -17.75 0.28
CA TRP A 221 -4.57 -18.15 -0.69
C TRP A 221 -5.22 -19.45 -0.24
N PHE A 222 -6.55 -19.47 -0.28
CA PHE A 222 -7.37 -20.59 0.14
C PHE A 222 -8.17 -21.10 -1.05
N LYS A 223 -8.41 -22.42 -1.08
CA LYS A 223 -9.24 -23.03 -2.10
C LYS A 223 -10.65 -22.41 -2.09
N ALA A 224 -11.04 -21.84 -3.21
CA ALA A 224 -12.34 -21.26 -3.48
C ALA A 224 -12.91 -21.88 -4.77
N ASP A 225 -13.95 -21.27 -5.31
CA ASP A 225 -14.61 -21.65 -6.55
C ASP A 225 -15.20 -20.39 -7.22
N GLY A 226 -15.72 -20.55 -8.44
CA GLY A 226 -16.18 -19.43 -9.27
C GLY A 226 -17.24 -18.51 -8.65
N ARG A 227 -18.00 -18.94 -7.63
CA ARG A 227 -18.98 -18.08 -6.93
C ARG A 227 -18.33 -16.96 -6.11
N TYR A 228 -17.06 -17.12 -5.71
CA TYR A 228 -16.28 -16.06 -5.04
C TYR A 228 -15.52 -15.15 -6.02
N SER A 229 -15.70 -15.32 -7.33
CA SER A 229 -14.97 -14.54 -8.33
C SER A 229 -15.67 -13.23 -8.70
N THR A 230 -14.92 -12.31 -9.31
CA THR A 230 -15.48 -11.08 -9.91
C THR A 230 -16.52 -11.37 -10.98
N LYS A 231 -16.42 -12.50 -11.70
CA LYS A 231 -17.43 -12.94 -12.69
C LYS A 231 -18.78 -13.22 -12.06
N ASN A 232 -18.81 -13.66 -10.80
CA ASN A 232 -20.02 -13.83 -10.01
C ASN A 232 -20.35 -12.59 -9.16
N ARG A 233 -19.75 -11.43 -9.45
CA ARG A 233 -19.97 -10.16 -8.73
C ARG A 233 -19.64 -10.25 -7.23
N PHE A 234 -18.70 -11.12 -6.85
CA PHE A 234 -18.17 -11.16 -5.50
C PHE A 234 -17.19 -9.99 -5.29
N PRO A 235 -17.32 -9.21 -4.21
CA PRO A 235 -16.53 -8.00 -3.99
C PRO A 235 -15.22 -8.34 -3.27
N ALA A 236 -14.26 -7.42 -3.34
CA ALA A 236 -13.18 -7.42 -2.35
C ALA A 236 -13.74 -6.96 -0.99
N PHE A 237 -13.04 -7.20 0.11
CA PHE A 237 -13.61 -6.93 1.43
C PHE A 237 -12.60 -6.50 2.49
N THR A 238 -13.11 -5.76 3.46
CA THR A 238 -12.54 -5.64 4.81
C THR A 238 -13.56 -6.18 5.82
N GLY A 239 -13.09 -6.75 6.91
CA GLY A 239 -13.98 -7.33 7.90
C GLY A 239 -13.43 -7.25 9.32
N GLU A 240 -14.27 -6.77 10.23
CA GLU A 240 -13.98 -6.69 11.66
C GLU A 240 -14.73 -7.78 12.44
N MET A 241 -14.01 -8.51 13.27
CA MET A 241 -14.56 -9.51 14.19
C MET A 241 -14.96 -8.84 15.52
N PRO A 242 -15.81 -9.45 16.37
CA PRO A 242 -16.25 -8.84 17.62
C PRO A 242 -15.11 -8.57 18.63
N ASN A 243 -13.97 -9.24 18.48
CA ASN A 243 -12.77 -9.00 19.27
C ASN A 243 -11.88 -7.87 18.73
N GLY A 244 -12.33 -7.16 17.69
CA GLY A 244 -11.57 -6.10 17.00
C GLY A 244 -10.55 -6.61 15.99
N ASP A 245 -10.44 -7.92 15.74
CA ASP A 245 -9.56 -8.44 14.69
C ASP A 245 -10.03 -7.97 13.31
N GLN A 246 -9.11 -7.43 12.51
CA GLN A 246 -9.40 -6.93 11.18
C GLN A 246 -8.77 -7.83 10.11
N TYR A 247 -9.55 -8.10 9.07
CA TYR A 247 -9.17 -8.93 7.93
C TYR A 247 -9.43 -8.18 6.63
N TYR A 248 -8.63 -8.47 5.61
CA TYR A 248 -8.85 -7.99 4.25
C TYR A 248 -8.73 -9.14 3.26
N GLY A 249 -9.50 -9.09 2.18
CA GLY A 249 -9.44 -10.12 1.16
C GLY A 249 -9.96 -9.69 -0.19
N PHE A 250 -9.77 -10.58 -1.15
CA PHE A 250 -9.95 -10.33 -2.58
C PHE A 250 -10.89 -11.37 -3.18
N PRO A 251 -11.62 -11.04 -4.27
CA PRO A 251 -12.36 -12.04 -5.03
C PRO A 251 -11.44 -13.16 -5.50
N ALA A 252 -11.98 -14.36 -5.64
CA ALA A 252 -11.23 -15.52 -6.07
C ALA A 252 -10.75 -15.39 -7.52
N GLU A 253 -9.50 -15.77 -7.75
CA GLU A 253 -8.87 -15.90 -9.06
C GLU A 253 -8.21 -17.28 -9.15
N ASN A 254 -8.37 -17.96 -10.29
CA ASN A 254 -7.92 -19.35 -10.46
C ASN A 254 -8.40 -20.30 -9.35
N ASP A 255 -9.64 -20.11 -8.88
CA ASP A 255 -10.24 -20.84 -7.75
C ASP A 255 -9.48 -20.66 -6.41
N GLU A 256 -8.78 -19.53 -6.24
CA GLU A 256 -8.07 -19.19 -5.00
C GLU A 256 -8.52 -17.84 -4.44
N LEU A 257 -8.97 -17.81 -3.19
CA LEU A 257 -9.31 -16.59 -2.46
C LEU A 257 -8.14 -16.16 -1.58
N LYS A 258 -7.65 -14.93 -1.80
CA LYS A 258 -6.59 -14.32 -0.99
C LYS A 258 -7.17 -13.59 0.22
N ILE A 259 -6.59 -13.83 1.39
CA ILE A 259 -6.95 -13.15 2.65
C ILE A 259 -5.71 -12.91 3.53
N GLY A 260 -5.73 -11.84 4.32
CA GLY A 260 -4.73 -11.56 5.35
C GLY A 260 -5.35 -10.93 6.59
N LYS A 261 -4.72 -11.14 7.75
CA LYS A 261 -5.07 -10.45 8.99
C LYS A 261 -4.31 -9.12 9.06
N HIS A 262 -5.02 -8.02 9.27
CA HIS A 262 -4.46 -6.67 9.26
C HIS A 262 -3.75 -6.32 10.58
N ASN A 263 -4.36 -6.60 11.73
CA ASN A 263 -3.74 -6.39 13.05
C ASN A 263 -2.98 -7.65 13.53
N GLY A 264 -2.09 -7.51 14.53
CA GLY A 264 -1.16 -8.56 14.96
C GLY A 264 0.16 -8.57 14.17
N GLY A 265 0.66 -9.73 13.77
CA GLY A 265 1.98 -9.89 13.11
C GLY A 265 3.14 -10.03 14.09
N GLN A 266 4.34 -10.35 13.59
CA GLN A 266 5.55 -10.47 14.43
C GLN A 266 6.47 -9.28 14.23
N LEU A 267 6.90 -8.64 15.32
CA LEU A 267 7.95 -7.62 15.26
C LEU A 267 9.25 -8.25 14.74
N ILE A 268 9.90 -7.57 13.81
CA ILE A 268 11.21 -7.96 13.28
C ILE A 268 12.14 -6.75 13.23
N GLN A 269 13.45 -6.99 13.25
CA GLN A 269 14.48 -5.95 13.20
C GLN A 269 15.36 -6.04 11.95
N ALA A 270 15.43 -7.22 11.32
CA ALA A 270 16.27 -7.47 10.16
C ALA A 270 15.54 -8.24 9.04
N PRO A 271 15.94 -8.10 7.76
CA PRO A 271 15.33 -8.81 6.63
C PRO A 271 15.26 -10.33 6.80
N GLU A 272 16.27 -10.94 7.42
CA GLU A 272 16.41 -12.39 7.61
C GLU A 272 15.43 -12.95 8.66
N GLU A 273 14.87 -12.07 9.50
CA GLU A 273 13.84 -12.40 10.48
C GLU A 273 12.45 -12.53 9.83
N ARG A 274 12.27 -11.99 8.61
CA ARG A 274 11.06 -12.21 7.81
C ARG A 274 11.02 -13.64 7.27
N LYS A 275 10.78 -14.61 8.17
CA LYS A 275 10.74 -16.03 7.83
C LYS A 275 9.70 -16.31 6.73
N PRO A 276 9.97 -17.23 5.79
CA PRO A 276 9.01 -17.61 4.75
C PRO A 276 7.64 -18.01 5.33
N PHE A 277 6.60 -17.94 4.51
CA PHE A 277 5.29 -18.48 4.89
C PHE A 277 5.42 -19.96 5.28
N ALA A 278 4.62 -20.38 6.26
CA ALA A 278 4.63 -21.72 6.88
C ALA A 278 5.88 -22.05 7.73
N ALA A 279 6.86 -21.16 7.83
CA ALA A 279 7.94 -21.29 8.82
C ALA A 279 7.46 -20.98 10.25
N VAL A 280 6.37 -20.20 10.39
CA VAL A 280 5.73 -19.92 11.67
C VAL A 280 4.37 -20.63 11.70
N ALA A 281 4.11 -21.41 12.76
CA ALA A 281 2.96 -22.32 12.82
C ALA A 281 1.58 -21.62 12.69
N SER A 282 1.49 -20.34 13.05
CA SER A 282 0.26 -19.55 12.96
C SER A 282 -0.13 -19.19 11.53
N ASP A 283 0.83 -19.16 10.59
CA ASP A 283 0.64 -18.55 9.26
C ASP A 283 -0.56 -19.15 8.49
N GLY A 284 -0.66 -20.48 8.45
CA GLY A 284 -1.75 -21.16 7.73
C GLY A 284 -3.11 -21.06 8.42
N ALA A 285 -3.13 -20.78 9.73
CA ALA A 285 -4.34 -20.73 10.54
C ALA A 285 -4.85 -19.29 10.79
N GLU A 286 -4.06 -18.26 10.48
CA GLU A 286 -4.34 -16.87 10.90
C GLU A 286 -5.68 -16.33 10.38
N ALA A 287 -6.09 -16.76 9.18
CA ALA A 287 -7.35 -16.37 8.55
C ALA A 287 -8.55 -17.25 8.94
N PHE A 288 -8.35 -18.40 9.59
CA PHE A 288 -9.43 -19.33 9.91
C PHE A 288 -10.56 -18.73 10.77
N PRO A 289 -10.28 -17.89 11.80
CA PRO A 289 -11.36 -17.28 12.58
C PRO A 289 -12.33 -16.49 11.71
N PHE A 290 -11.84 -15.73 10.73
CA PHE A 290 -12.67 -15.00 9.78
C PHE A 290 -13.35 -15.93 8.78
N LEU A 291 -12.58 -16.80 8.10
CA LEU A 291 -13.09 -17.67 7.05
C LEU A 291 -14.19 -18.60 7.56
N ARG A 292 -14.05 -19.20 8.73
CA ARG A 292 -15.05 -20.15 9.26
C ARG A 292 -16.37 -19.50 9.61
N ASN A 293 -16.36 -18.24 10.05
CA ASN A 293 -17.56 -17.52 10.44
C ASN A 293 -18.19 -16.75 9.28
N VAL A 294 -17.37 -16.11 8.44
CA VAL A 294 -17.83 -15.17 7.40
C VAL A 294 -17.91 -15.79 6.02
N LEU A 295 -17.00 -16.71 5.68
CA LEU A 295 -16.92 -17.34 4.36
C LEU A 295 -16.83 -18.88 4.49
N PRO A 296 -17.85 -19.54 5.09
CA PRO A 296 -17.74 -20.93 5.53
C PRO A 296 -17.53 -21.94 4.39
N GLY A 297 -17.83 -21.54 3.15
CA GLY A 297 -17.62 -22.36 1.96
C GLY A 297 -16.18 -22.35 1.41
N ILE A 298 -15.24 -21.67 2.08
CA ILE A 298 -13.82 -21.66 1.71
C ILE A 298 -13.11 -22.91 2.26
N GLY A 299 -12.27 -23.50 1.41
CA GLY A 299 -11.51 -24.72 1.68
C GLY A 299 -10.24 -24.51 2.51
N GLY A 300 -9.27 -25.40 2.33
CA GLY A 300 -7.96 -25.31 3.00
C GLY A 300 -7.05 -24.24 2.40
N CYS A 301 -6.06 -23.81 3.17
CA CYS A 301 -4.96 -22.97 2.70
C CYS A 301 -4.15 -23.73 1.64
N LEU A 302 -3.87 -23.10 0.51
CA LEU A 302 -3.10 -23.66 -0.60
C LEU A 302 -1.63 -23.25 -0.51
N HIS A 303 -1.39 -21.95 -0.36
CA HIS A 303 -0.07 -21.35 -0.23
C HIS A 303 -0.21 -19.94 0.36
N GLY A 304 0.91 -19.26 0.58
CA GLY A 304 0.94 -17.91 1.12
C GLY A 304 2.30 -17.26 0.97
N ALA A 305 2.38 -15.98 1.34
CA ALA A 305 3.62 -15.24 1.31
C ALA A 305 3.83 -14.46 2.61
N ALA A 306 5.10 -14.31 2.98
CA ALA A 306 5.52 -13.39 4.02
C ALA A 306 5.81 -12.03 3.41
N CYS A 307 5.27 -10.99 4.03
CA CYS A 307 5.41 -9.59 3.70
C CYS A 307 5.80 -8.80 4.96
N THR A 308 6.00 -7.50 4.82
CA THR A 308 6.25 -6.61 5.95
C THR A 308 5.38 -5.37 5.88
N TYR A 309 4.89 -4.93 7.03
CA TYR A 309 4.43 -3.57 7.21
C TYR A 309 5.58 -2.72 7.78
N ASP A 310 5.49 -1.43 7.50
CA ASP A 310 6.39 -0.38 7.98
C ASP A 310 5.57 0.52 8.89
N ASN A 311 5.42 0.12 10.17
CA ASN A 311 4.44 0.72 11.08
C ASN A 311 5.01 1.96 11.76
N SER A 312 4.32 3.10 11.64
CA SER A 312 4.48 4.23 12.55
C SER A 312 3.72 3.97 13.88
N PRO A 313 4.05 4.67 14.99
CA PRO A 313 3.40 4.47 16.29
C PRO A 313 1.89 4.71 16.30
N ASP A 314 1.40 5.62 15.45
CA ASP A 314 -0.03 5.94 15.30
C ASP A 314 -0.66 5.31 14.06
N GLU A 315 0.10 4.46 13.35
CA GLU A 315 -0.28 3.79 12.11
C GLU A 315 -0.63 4.73 10.93
N ASP A 316 -0.35 6.03 11.07
CA ASP A 316 -0.49 7.03 10.02
C ASP A 316 0.81 7.24 9.24
N PHE A 317 0.68 7.67 7.99
CA PHE A 317 1.84 7.91 7.13
C PHE A 317 2.80 8.95 7.71
N ILE A 318 4.06 8.82 7.32
CA ILE A 318 5.10 9.83 7.50
C ILE A 318 5.44 10.35 6.10
N ILE A 319 5.07 11.59 5.82
CA ILE A 319 5.33 12.31 4.58
C ILE A 319 5.88 13.68 4.98
N ASP A 320 7.20 13.78 5.10
CA ASP A 320 7.82 14.98 5.62
C ASP A 320 9.26 15.14 5.11
N MET A 321 9.78 16.36 5.22
CA MET A 321 11.20 16.61 4.98
C MET A 321 12.03 15.94 6.07
N LEU A 322 13.19 15.40 5.71
CA LEU A 322 14.13 14.86 6.68
C LEU A 322 14.61 16.00 7.60
N PRO A 323 14.58 15.85 8.94
CA PRO A 323 14.99 16.91 9.86
C PRO A 323 16.38 17.46 9.54
N GLY A 324 16.50 18.78 9.41
CA GLY A 324 17.75 19.46 9.03
C GLY A 324 18.08 19.43 7.53
N HIS A 325 17.26 18.80 6.69
CA HIS A 325 17.55 18.57 5.27
C HIS A 325 16.32 18.82 4.37
N GLU A 326 16.05 20.09 4.04
CA GLU A 326 14.92 20.50 3.18
C GLU A 326 15.01 19.97 1.73
N ASN A 327 16.17 19.49 1.32
CA ASN A 327 16.39 18.88 0.02
C ASN A 327 16.03 17.39 -0.04
N THR A 328 15.62 16.77 1.07
CA THR A 328 15.25 15.36 1.13
C THR A 328 13.85 15.16 1.69
N LEU A 329 12.97 14.57 0.88
CA LEU A 329 11.64 14.11 1.30
C LEU A 329 11.71 12.65 1.73
N VAL A 330 11.04 12.31 2.83
CA VAL A 330 10.89 10.93 3.31
C VAL A 330 9.43 10.52 3.21
N ILE A 331 9.18 9.34 2.63
CA ILE A 331 7.87 8.69 2.63
C ILE A 331 8.02 7.28 3.22
N THR A 332 7.52 7.11 4.45
CA THR A 332 7.63 5.88 5.26
C THR A 332 6.42 5.78 6.19
N GLY A 333 6.36 4.77 7.08
CA GLY A 333 5.27 4.65 8.05
C GLY A 333 3.93 4.32 7.40
N LEU A 334 3.93 3.61 6.26
CA LEU A 334 2.71 3.36 5.50
C LEU A 334 1.83 2.24 6.07
N SER A 335 2.26 1.63 7.18
CA SER A 335 1.46 0.86 8.15
C SER A 335 0.47 -0.14 7.55
N GLY A 336 0.85 -0.78 6.45
CA GLY A 336 0.04 -1.83 5.81
C GLY A 336 -1.11 -1.37 4.92
N HIS A 337 -1.34 -0.06 4.79
CA HIS A 337 -2.43 0.48 3.98
C HIS A 337 -1.97 1.47 2.89
N GLY A 338 -0.66 1.59 2.67
CA GLY A 338 -0.04 2.55 1.73
C GLY A 338 -0.18 2.32 0.22
N PHE A 339 -0.28 1.08 -0.27
CA PHE A 339 -0.12 0.83 -1.72
C PHE A 339 -1.12 1.58 -2.60
N LYS A 340 -2.38 1.70 -2.15
CA LYS A 340 -3.43 2.43 -2.88
C LYS A 340 -3.09 3.92 -3.09
N PHE A 341 -2.22 4.48 -2.27
CA PHE A 341 -1.74 5.86 -2.37
C PHE A 341 -0.45 6.00 -3.17
N ALA A 342 0.19 4.91 -3.59
CA ALA A 342 1.46 4.96 -4.31
C ALA A 342 1.51 6.00 -5.46
N PRO A 343 0.50 6.13 -6.35
CA PRO A 343 0.56 7.14 -7.40
C PRO A 343 0.52 8.57 -6.87
N VAL A 344 -0.37 8.89 -5.91
CA VAL A 344 -0.46 10.25 -5.36
C VAL A 344 0.77 10.60 -4.53
N LEU A 345 1.36 9.62 -3.83
CA LEU A 345 2.63 9.80 -3.11
C LEU A 345 3.78 10.05 -4.10
N GLY A 346 3.78 9.35 -5.23
CA GLY A 346 4.72 9.61 -6.33
C GLY A 346 4.55 11.00 -6.95
N GLU A 347 3.31 11.45 -7.15
CA GLU A 347 3.00 12.81 -7.61
C GLU A 347 3.48 13.87 -6.62
N ILE A 348 3.20 13.70 -5.32
CA ILE A 348 3.69 14.59 -4.25
C ILE A 348 5.22 14.68 -4.27
N ALA A 349 5.91 13.55 -4.43
CA ALA A 349 7.37 13.53 -4.50
C ALA A 349 7.92 14.23 -5.76
N ALA A 350 7.25 14.07 -6.90
CA ALA A 350 7.60 14.80 -8.13
C ALA A 350 7.37 16.31 -7.97
N ASP A 351 6.28 16.73 -7.34
CA ASP A 351 6.00 18.13 -7.06
C ASP A 351 7.01 18.74 -6.07
N PHE A 352 7.42 17.99 -5.04
CA PHE A 352 8.53 18.37 -4.16
C PHE A 352 9.84 18.58 -4.93
N ALA A 353 10.15 17.69 -5.86
CA ALA A 353 11.35 17.78 -6.70
C ALA A 353 11.33 19.04 -7.59
N LEU A 354 10.14 19.44 -8.06
CA LEU A 354 9.91 20.66 -8.83
C LEU A 354 9.84 21.94 -7.96
N GLY A 355 9.90 21.82 -6.64
CA GLY A 355 9.78 22.97 -5.72
C GLY A 355 8.36 23.55 -5.67
N LYS A 356 7.33 22.76 -6.00
CA LYS A 356 5.94 23.19 -5.91
C LYS A 356 5.41 23.03 -4.48
N THR A 357 4.42 23.85 -4.15
CA THR A 357 3.65 23.69 -2.91
C THR A 357 2.76 22.44 -2.99
N PRO A 358 2.70 21.61 -1.94
CA PRO A 358 1.79 20.46 -1.90
C PRO A 358 0.34 20.88 -2.11
N SER A 359 -0.38 20.16 -2.98
CA SER A 359 -1.81 20.39 -3.24
C SER A 359 -2.72 19.85 -2.13
N PHE A 360 -2.16 19.13 -1.16
CA PHE A 360 -2.87 18.48 -0.05
C PHE A 360 -2.35 19.01 1.29
N ASP A 361 -3.21 18.98 2.31
CA ASP A 361 -2.74 19.18 3.68
C ASP A 361 -2.00 17.93 4.17
N LEU A 362 -0.67 18.04 4.24
CA LEU A 362 0.21 16.99 4.75
C LEU A 362 0.56 17.18 6.24
N THR A 363 -0.01 18.18 6.91
CA THR A 363 0.20 18.43 8.35
C THR A 363 -0.08 17.20 9.21
N PRO A 364 -1.14 16.39 8.95
CA PRO A 364 -1.38 15.17 9.70
C PRO A 364 -0.31 14.08 9.53
N PHE A 365 0.58 14.20 8.54
CA PHE A 365 1.62 13.21 8.19
C PHE A 365 3.04 13.65 8.59
N ARG A 366 3.17 14.73 9.35
CA ARG A 366 4.48 15.26 9.80
C ARG A 366 5.22 14.34 10.76
N LEU A 367 6.54 14.34 10.68
CA LEU A 367 7.41 13.60 11.60
C LEU A 367 7.34 14.15 13.04
N SER A 368 7.04 15.44 13.18
CA SER A 368 6.94 16.14 14.47
C SER A 368 5.87 15.58 15.41
N ARG A 369 4.97 14.69 14.94
CA ARG A 369 4.01 13.97 15.80
C ARG A 369 4.70 13.10 16.84
N PHE A 370 5.96 12.70 16.58
CA PHE A 370 6.73 11.79 17.42
C PHE A 370 7.93 12.44 18.11
N SER A 371 8.17 13.73 17.85
CA SER A 371 9.22 14.48 18.53
C SER A 371 8.71 14.91 19.91
N GLN A 372 9.25 14.32 20.98
CA GLN A 372 9.16 14.86 22.34
C GLN A 372 10.43 15.59 22.71
#